data_AF-A0A5C6CVS8-F1
#
_entry.id   AF-A0A5C6CVS8-F1
#
_cell.length_a   1.000
_cell.length_b   1.000
_cell.length_c   1.000
_cell.angle_alpha   90.00
_cell.angle_beta   90.00
_cell.angle_gamma   90.00
#
_symmetry.space_group_name_H-M   'P 1'
#
loop_
_entity.id
_entity.type
_entity.pdbx_description
1 polymer ?
#
loop_
_entity_poly.entity_id
_entity_poly.type
_entity_poly.pdbx_seq_one_letter_code
_entity_poly.pdbx_strand_id
1 'polypeptide(L)'
;MYQSCIPWFFIVTIATFVAQSTVKADLVIDGINNFSAANTYPTSDATYTGYAAADSTSFHFGFDGADVLNGGSSHFIVAYLGNGGLGSTTGLNFNTQQPSLPFSATHAFVYRADGFFTDGYQWNGASWVAGLSSNTSENGQFFEASLSMNDLGNPNSVDFVSYFLFEGSGFESSYAVFPSTAFANGSYDPNIGSSLTITAVPEPSSFLFFGATGVAIGCFRFLIKRGQFLSQA
;
A
#
# COMPACT_ATOMS: atom_id res chain seq x y z
N MET A 1 -9.90 71.26 -6.19
CA MET A 1 -9.32 69.94 -6.55
C MET A 1 -9.36 69.08 -5.29
N TYR A 2 -10.29 68.12 -5.20
CA TYR A 2 -10.37 67.16 -4.09
C TYR A 2 -9.75 65.84 -4.56
N GLN A 3 -8.64 65.45 -3.93
CA GLN A 3 -7.96 64.19 -4.20
C GLN A 3 -8.61 63.11 -3.33
N SER A 4 -9.39 62.22 -3.95
CA SER A 4 -10.02 61.09 -3.27
C SER A 4 -8.99 59.99 -3.01
N CYS A 5 -8.72 59.71 -1.72
CA CYS A 5 -8.02 58.50 -1.31
C CYS A 5 -9.00 57.33 -1.31
N ILE A 6 -8.80 56.35 -2.20
CA ILE A 6 -9.52 55.08 -2.17
C ILE A 6 -8.74 54.14 -1.24
N PRO A 7 -9.33 53.62 -0.14
CA PRO A 7 -8.67 52.68 0.72
C PRO A 7 -8.48 51.33 0.00
N TRP A 8 -7.25 50.82 0.01
CA TRP A 8 -6.94 49.48 -0.46
C TRP A 8 -7.43 48.45 0.54
N PHE A 9 -8.42 47.64 0.14
CA PHE A 9 -8.82 46.45 0.89
C PHE A 9 -7.82 45.32 0.61
N PHE A 10 -7.04 44.95 1.61
CA PHE A 10 -6.29 43.70 1.61
C PHE A 10 -7.25 42.55 1.97
N ILE A 11 -7.60 41.72 0.99
CA ILE A 11 -8.29 40.46 1.23
C ILE A 11 -7.24 39.46 1.70
N VAL A 12 -7.29 39.09 2.98
CA VAL A 12 -6.50 37.97 3.52
C VAL A 12 -7.26 36.69 3.24
N THR A 13 -6.86 35.96 2.21
CA THR A 13 -7.35 34.59 1.97
C THR A 13 -6.74 33.67 3.03
N ILE A 14 -7.54 33.30 4.03
CA ILE A 14 -7.18 32.23 4.96
C ILE A 14 -7.33 30.92 4.19
N ALA A 15 -6.22 30.34 3.76
CA ALA A 15 -6.22 28.98 3.21
C ALA A 15 -6.51 28.01 4.37
N THR A 16 -7.70 27.42 4.38
CA THR A 16 -8.02 26.31 5.27
C THR A 16 -7.21 25.10 4.80
N PHE A 17 -6.07 24.84 5.44
CA PHE A 17 -5.37 23.58 5.28
C PHE A 17 -6.17 22.50 5.99
N VAL A 18 -6.91 21.69 5.23
CA VAL A 18 -7.41 20.42 5.73
C VAL A 18 -6.19 19.51 5.85
N ALA A 19 -5.66 19.38 7.07
CA ALA A 19 -4.70 18.34 7.35
C ALA A 19 -5.43 17.00 7.22
N GLN A 20 -5.25 16.33 6.08
CA GLN A 20 -5.54 14.90 6.01
C GLN A 20 -4.52 14.22 6.92
N SER A 21 -4.96 13.91 8.14
CA SER A 21 -4.31 12.92 8.99
C SER A 21 -4.53 11.59 8.31
N THR A 22 -3.66 11.23 7.36
CA THR A 22 -3.61 9.85 6.88
C THR A 22 -3.00 9.05 8.01
N VAL A 23 -3.87 8.44 8.81
CA VAL A 23 -3.46 7.57 9.91
C VAL A 23 -2.67 6.44 9.29
N LYS A 24 -1.44 6.24 9.77
CA LYS A 24 -0.63 5.08 9.45
C LYS A 24 -1.50 3.83 9.53
N ALA A 25 -1.42 2.97 8.53
CA ALA A 25 -1.98 1.64 8.63
C ALA A 25 -1.12 0.85 9.63
N ASP A 26 -1.30 1.06 10.94
CA ASP A 26 -0.74 0.17 11.96
C ASP A 26 -1.50 -1.16 11.90
N LEU A 27 -1.29 -1.89 10.80
CA LEU A 27 -1.81 -3.23 10.59
C LEU A 27 -0.83 -4.19 11.26
N VAL A 28 -1.26 -4.71 12.41
CA VAL A 28 -0.55 -5.77 13.10
C VAL A 28 -0.96 -7.09 12.47
N ILE A 29 0.02 -7.94 12.14
CA ILE A 29 -0.23 -9.29 11.65
C ILE A 29 -0.46 -10.20 12.87
N ASP A 30 -1.73 -10.43 13.22
CA ASP A 30 -2.14 -11.20 14.40
C ASP A 30 -3.37 -12.11 14.18
N GLY A 31 -3.90 -12.15 12.96
CA GLY A 31 -5.08 -12.92 12.58
C GLY A 31 -6.40 -12.20 12.91
N ILE A 32 -6.37 -10.93 13.34
CA ILE A 32 -7.56 -10.11 13.51
C ILE A 32 -7.66 -9.16 12.32
N ASN A 33 -8.82 -9.15 11.66
CA ASN A 33 -9.01 -8.25 10.53
C ASN A 33 -9.03 -6.78 10.99
N ASN A 34 -7.90 -6.09 10.80
CA ASN A 34 -7.74 -4.66 11.08
C ASN A 34 -7.80 -3.78 9.80
N PHE A 35 -8.11 -4.36 8.64
CA PHE A 35 -8.24 -3.59 7.41
C PHE A 35 -9.45 -2.64 7.47
N SER A 36 -9.25 -1.40 7.04
CA SER A 36 -10.35 -0.45 6.88
C SER A 36 -11.22 -0.80 5.67
N ALA A 37 -12.45 -0.30 5.63
CA ALA A 37 -13.35 -0.50 4.48
C ALA A 37 -12.78 0.05 3.16
N ALA A 38 -11.87 1.04 3.20
CA ALA A 38 -11.21 1.56 2.01
C ALA A 38 -10.16 0.59 1.43
N ASN A 39 -9.73 -0.38 2.23
CA ASN A 39 -8.73 -1.39 1.89
C ASN A 39 -9.37 -2.77 1.65
N THR A 40 -10.69 -2.81 1.46
CA THR A 40 -11.48 -4.01 1.19
C THR A 40 -11.86 -4.05 -0.28
N TYR A 41 -11.61 -5.18 -0.93
CA TYR A 41 -11.84 -5.38 -2.35
C TYR A 41 -12.74 -6.60 -2.58
N PRO A 42 -13.76 -6.49 -3.45
CA PRO A 42 -14.51 -7.66 -3.87
C PRO A 42 -13.59 -8.62 -4.65
N THR A 43 -13.79 -9.92 -4.45
CA THR A 43 -13.16 -10.94 -5.29
C THR A 43 -14.13 -11.39 -6.38
N SER A 44 -13.64 -12.20 -7.32
CA SER A 44 -14.49 -12.84 -8.34
C SER A 44 -15.52 -13.81 -7.75
N ASP A 45 -15.30 -14.30 -6.52
CA ASP A 45 -16.26 -15.09 -5.74
C ASP A 45 -16.82 -14.26 -4.57
N ALA A 46 -18.13 -14.06 -4.54
CA ALA A 46 -18.78 -13.25 -3.51
C ALA A 46 -18.72 -13.86 -2.09
N THR A 47 -18.30 -15.13 -1.96
CA THR A 47 -18.06 -15.77 -0.66
C THR A 47 -16.68 -15.46 -0.08
N TYR A 48 -15.83 -14.75 -0.83
CA TYR A 48 -14.50 -14.33 -0.42
C TYR A 48 -14.37 -12.81 -0.46
N THR A 49 -13.56 -12.27 0.43
CA THR A 49 -13.19 -10.86 0.47
C THR A 49 -11.68 -10.72 0.43
N GLY A 50 -11.17 -9.83 -0.44
CA GLY A 50 -9.75 -9.51 -0.52
C GLY A 50 -9.43 -8.22 0.22
N TYR A 51 -8.21 -8.12 0.76
CA TYR A 51 -7.74 -6.92 1.45
C TYR A 51 -6.34 -6.56 0.96
N ALA A 52 -6.08 -5.26 0.79
CA ALA A 52 -4.73 -4.76 0.48
C ALA A 52 -4.54 -3.33 0.98
N ALA A 53 -3.37 -3.05 1.56
CA ALA A 53 -2.97 -1.73 2.02
C ALA A 53 -1.45 -1.60 1.97
N ALA A 54 -0.93 -0.38 1.84
CA ALA A 54 0.49 -0.13 1.92
C ALA A 54 0.77 1.13 2.73
N ASP A 55 1.80 1.07 3.56
CA ASP A 55 2.40 2.23 4.20
C ASP A 55 3.88 2.36 3.78
N SER A 56 4.63 3.24 4.45
CA SER A 56 6.04 3.47 4.11
C SER A 56 6.98 2.31 4.44
N THR A 57 6.55 1.37 5.27
CA THR A 57 7.36 0.27 5.82
C THR A 57 6.92 -1.10 5.34
N SER A 58 5.63 -1.30 5.09
CA SER A 58 5.05 -2.60 4.80
C SER A 58 3.92 -2.53 3.77
N PHE A 59 3.87 -3.56 2.93
CA PHE A 59 2.73 -3.90 2.10
C PHE A 59 1.96 -5.02 2.81
N HIS A 60 0.66 -4.82 3.03
CA HIS A 60 -0.23 -5.76 3.70
C HIS A 60 -1.30 -6.24 2.73
N PHE A 61 -1.64 -7.52 2.79
CA PHE A 61 -2.79 -8.06 2.10
C PHE A 61 -3.38 -9.23 2.87
N GLY A 62 -4.60 -9.62 2.52
CA GLY A 62 -5.27 -10.72 3.18
C GLY A 62 -6.47 -11.22 2.40
N PHE A 63 -7.04 -12.30 2.92
CA PHE A 63 -8.27 -12.93 2.44
C PHE A 63 -9.16 -13.30 3.62
N ASP A 64 -10.46 -13.12 3.44
CA ASP A 64 -11.49 -13.76 4.27
C ASP A 64 -12.28 -14.72 3.39
N GLY A 65 -12.29 -16.01 3.73
CA GLY A 65 -12.99 -17.05 2.98
C GLY A 65 -12.86 -18.44 3.58
N ALA A 66 -13.80 -19.33 3.26
CA ALA A 66 -13.89 -20.66 3.87
C ALA A 66 -12.66 -21.54 3.67
N ASP A 67 -11.96 -21.38 2.53
CA ASP A 67 -10.78 -22.19 2.20
C ASP A 67 -9.50 -21.73 2.91
N VAL A 68 -9.47 -20.55 3.53
CA VAL A 68 -8.39 -20.23 4.47
C VAL A 68 -8.37 -21.26 5.60
N LEU A 69 -9.55 -21.57 6.15
CA LEU A 69 -9.69 -22.54 7.25
C LEU A 69 -9.69 -24.00 6.77
N ASN A 70 -10.37 -24.27 5.66
CA ASN A 70 -10.73 -25.63 5.24
C ASN A 70 -9.99 -26.11 3.99
N GLY A 71 -9.16 -25.27 3.36
CA GLY A 71 -8.49 -25.59 2.11
C GLY A 71 -7.44 -26.70 2.26
N GLY A 72 -6.73 -26.74 3.39
CA GLY A 72 -5.70 -27.76 3.62
C GLY A 72 -4.56 -27.70 2.58
N SER A 73 -3.93 -28.84 2.30
CA SER A 73 -2.66 -28.90 1.55
C SER A 73 -2.78 -28.74 0.03
N SER A 74 -3.99 -28.58 -0.51
CA SER A 74 -4.21 -28.44 -1.95
C SER A 74 -4.62 -27.02 -2.35
N HIS A 75 -4.83 -26.12 -1.39
CA HIS A 75 -5.26 -24.75 -1.66
C HIS A 75 -4.13 -23.78 -1.31
N PHE A 76 -3.89 -22.85 -2.21
CA PHE A 76 -2.82 -21.87 -2.11
C PHE A 76 -3.38 -20.48 -2.32
N ILE A 77 -2.92 -19.52 -1.54
CA ILE A 77 -3.04 -18.10 -1.83
C ILE A 77 -1.79 -17.72 -2.61
N VAL A 78 -1.98 -17.23 -3.82
CA VAL A 78 -0.90 -16.75 -4.69
C VAL A 78 -1.08 -15.25 -4.87
N ALA A 79 -0.01 -14.50 -4.71
CA ALA A 79 0.01 -13.05 -4.95
C ALA A 79 1.20 -12.68 -5.83
N TYR A 80 0.99 -11.72 -6.74
CA TYR A 80 2.03 -11.12 -7.55
C TYR A 80 2.10 -9.62 -7.29
N LEU A 81 3.32 -9.11 -7.19
CA LEU A 81 3.59 -7.71 -6.86
C LEU A 81 4.55 -7.10 -7.88
N GLY A 82 4.24 -5.91 -8.36
CA GLY A 82 5.06 -5.11 -9.26
C GLY A 82 5.48 -3.81 -8.59
N ASN A 83 6.77 -3.50 -8.63
CA ASN A 83 7.34 -2.26 -8.09
C ASN A 83 7.76 -1.27 -9.20
N GLY A 84 7.33 -1.50 -10.45
CA GLY A 84 7.74 -0.73 -11.63
C GLY A 84 9.11 -1.11 -12.21
N GLY A 85 9.81 -2.08 -11.62
CA GLY A 85 11.08 -2.61 -12.14
C GLY A 85 10.91 -3.61 -13.30
N LEU A 86 12.04 -4.16 -13.76
CA LEU A 86 12.05 -5.24 -14.74
C LEU A 86 11.64 -6.56 -14.06
N GLY A 87 10.38 -6.95 -14.23
CA GLY A 87 9.79 -8.19 -13.73
C GLY A 87 9.46 -9.19 -14.84
N SER A 88 8.60 -10.15 -14.50
CA SER A 88 8.04 -11.13 -15.43
C SER A 88 6.55 -10.85 -15.67
N THR A 89 6.09 -11.07 -16.90
CA THR A 89 4.64 -11.15 -17.22
C THR A 89 4.14 -12.60 -17.22
N THR A 90 4.96 -13.53 -16.74
CA THR A 90 4.66 -14.94 -16.58
C THR A 90 4.83 -15.32 -15.11
N GLY A 91 3.79 -15.87 -14.51
CA GLY A 91 3.77 -16.24 -13.09
C GLY A 91 4.66 -17.44 -12.74
N LEU A 92 4.60 -17.80 -11.47
CA LEU A 92 5.13 -19.06 -10.97
C LEU A 92 4.41 -20.23 -11.63
N ASN A 93 5.14 -21.29 -11.92
CA ASN A 93 4.56 -22.53 -12.42
C ASN A 93 4.11 -23.39 -11.23
N PHE A 94 2.81 -23.62 -11.13
CA PHE A 94 2.15 -24.44 -10.11
C PHE A 94 1.64 -25.72 -10.75
N ASN A 95 2.39 -26.81 -10.56
CA ASN A 95 2.25 -28.06 -11.30
C ASN A 95 2.10 -27.83 -12.83
N THR A 96 0.87 -27.84 -13.35
CA THR A 96 0.58 -27.64 -14.78
C THR A 96 -0.12 -26.31 -15.12
N GLN A 97 -0.18 -25.36 -14.19
CA GLN A 97 -0.70 -23.99 -14.35
C GLN A 97 0.45 -22.98 -14.36
N GLN A 98 0.43 -22.01 -15.28
CA GLN A 98 1.41 -20.92 -15.32
C GLN A 98 0.74 -19.63 -15.85
N PRO A 99 0.18 -18.79 -14.98
CA PRO A 99 -0.65 -17.68 -15.41
C PRO A 99 0.19 -16.62 -16.14
N SER A 100 -0.44 -15.93 -17.11
CA SER A 100 0.10 -14.67 -17.62
C SER A 100 -0.39 -13.49 -16.78
N LEU A 101 0.47 -12.49 -16.61
CA LEU A 101 0.25 -11.35 -15.72
C LEU A 101 0.06 -10.05 -16.54
N PRO A 102 -0.81 -9.12 -16.11
CA PRO A 102 -1.10 -7.89 -16.84
C PRO A 102 -0.07 -6.78 -16.59
N PHE A 103 0.89 -7.02 -15.70
CA PHE A 103 1.98 -6.12 -15.36
C PHE A 103 3.29 -6.90 -15.18
N SER A 104 4.40 -6.17 -15.11
CA SER A 104 5.72 -6.75 -14.87
C SER A 104 5.88 -7.03 -13.37
N ALA A 105 5.53 -8.23 -12.93
CA ALA A 105 5.64 -8.63 -11.54
C ALA A 105 7.12 -8.87 -11.18
N THR A 106 7.61 -8.19 -10.16
CA THR A 106 8.98 -8.34 -9.65
C THR A 106 9.06 -9.26 -8.45
N HIS A 107 7.94 -9.47 -7.77
CA HIS A 107 7.83 -10.37 -6.62
C HIS A 107 6.59 -11.23 -6.73
N ALA A 108 6.63 -12.38 -6.07
CA ALA A 108 5.48 -13.23 -5.85
C ALA A 108 5.49 -13.74 -4.42
N PHE A 109 4.31 -14.09 -3.91
CA PHE A 109 4.14 -14.67 -2.60
C PHE A 109 3.19 -15.86 -2.71
N VAL A 110 3.48 -16.89 -1.94
CA VAL A 110 2.70 -18.13 -1.92
C VAL A 110 2.50 -18.56 -0.48
N TYR A 111 1.24 -18.82 -0.13
CA TYR A 111 0.86 -19.42 1.14
C TYR A 111 -0.02 -20.63 0.87
N ARG A 112 0.26 -21.76 1.53
CA ARG A 112 -0.63 -22.92 1.49
C ARG A 112 -1.59 -22.85 2.67
N ALA A 113 -2.87 -23.09 2.43
CA ALA A 113 -3.95 -22.95 3.41
C ALA A 113 -3.87 -23.91 4.61
N ASP A 114 -2.87 -24.80 4.67
CA ASP A 114 -2.56 -25.60 5.85
C ASP A 114 -1.48 -24.97 6.75
N GLY A 115 -0.94 -23.81 6.39
CA GLY A 115 0.11 -23.09 7.12
C GLY A 115 1.49 -23.73 7.06
N PHE A 116 1.67 -24.87 6.37
CA PHE A 116 2.93 -25.60 6.32
C PHE A 116 3.86 -25.14 5.18
N PHE A 117 3.38 -24.27 4.30
CA PHE A 117 4.18 -23.71 3.23
C PHE A 117 3.91 -22.22 3.09
N THR A 118 4.97 -21.43 3.19
CA THR A 118 4.96 -19.99 2.93
C THR A 118 6.28 -19.65 2.28
N ASP A 119 6.25 -19.03 1.12
CA ASP A 119 7.46 -18.63 0.43
C ASP A 119 7.23 -17.35 -0.35
N GLY A 120 8.29 -16.54 -0.41
CA GLY A 120 8.32 -15.29 -1.13
C GLY A 120 9.40 -15.35 -2.20
N TYR A 121 9.04 -14.93 -3.41
CA TYR A 121 9.89 -14.99 -4.58
C TYR A 121 10.20 -13.60 -5.13
N GLN A 122 11.39 -13.46 -5.70
CA GLN A 122 11.82 -12.30 -6.47
C GLN A 122 12.20 -12.74 -7.89
N TRP A 123 11.90 -11.93 -8.89
CA TRP A 123 12.38 -12.15 -10.25
C TRP A 123 13.82 -11.66 -10.41
N ASN A 124 14.72 -12.55 -10.84
CA ASN A 124 16.14 -12.19 -11.05
C ASN A 124 16.50 -11.80 -12.50
N GLY A 125 15.50 -11.67 -13.38
CA GLY A 125 15.68 -11.44 -14.81
C GLY A 125 15.55 -12.69 -15.69
N ALA A 126 15.59 -13.89 -15.10
CA ALA A 126 15.51 -15.16 -15.83
C ALA A 126 14.59 -16.19 -15.16
N SER A 127 14.52 -16.20 -13.82
CA SER A 127 13.69 -17.10 -13.05
C SER A 127 13.20 -16.46 -11.76
N TRP A 128 12.13 -17.01 -11.20
CA TRP A 128 11.70 -16.73 -9.83
C TRP A 128 12.68 -17.39 -8.85
N VAL A 129 13.19 -16.63 -7.89
CA VAL A 129 14.09 -17.10 -6.83
C VAL A 129 13.49 -16.83 -5.47
N ALA A 130 13.51 -17.83 -4.59
CA ALA A 130 12.99 -17.72 -3.23
C ALA A 130 13.87 -16.80 -2.36
N GLY A 131 13.30 -16.24 -1.30
CA GLY A 131 14.04 -15.48 -0.27
C GLY A 131 13.45 -14.14 0.13
N LEU A 132 12.24 -13.80 -0.32
CA LEU A 132 11.52 -12.62 0.16
C LEU A 132 10.96 -12.89 1.56
N SER A 133 11.22 -11.98 2.51
CA SER A 133 10.72 -12.12 3.88
C SER A 133 9.25 -11.73 3.97
N SER A 134 8.48 -12.53 4.70
CA SER A 134 7.06 -12.27 4.96
C SER A 134 6.71 -12.56 6.42
N ASN A 135 5.74 -11.84 6.95
CA ASN A 135 5.04 -12.21 8.17
C ASN A 135 3.62 -12.63 7.81
N THR A 136 3.09 -13.69 8.39
CA THR A 136 1.75 -14.22 8.11
C THR A 136 1.03 -14.56 9.41
N SER A 137 -0.30 -14.46 9.38
CA SER A 137 -1.16 -14.95 10.44
C SER A 137 -2.50 -15.43 9.87
N GLU A 138 -3.12 -16.38 10.55
CA GLU A 138 -4.45 -16.88 10.23
C GLU A 138 -5.28 -17.07 11.50
N ASN A 139 -6.59 -16.85 11.39
CA ASN A 139 -7.55 -17.12 12.45
C ASN A 139 -8.93 -17.42 11.85
N GLY A 140 -9.33 -18.68 11.91
CA GLY A 140 -10.56 -19.11 11.27
C GLY A 140 -10.47 -18.91 9.76
N GLN A 141 -11.40 -18.13 9.20
CA GLN A 141 -11.51 -17.88 7.75
C GLN A 141 -10.65 -16.70 7.28
N PHE A 142 -9.97 -16.01 8.20
CA PHE A 142 -9.17 -14.84 7.87
C PHE A 142 -7.68 -15.17 7.82
N PHE A 143 -7.04 -14.77 6.73
CA PHE A 143 -5.60 -14.81 6.52
C PHE A 143 -5.10 -13.40 6.22
N GLU A 144 -3.92 -13.09 6.74
CA GLU A 144 -3.21 -11.86 6.40
C GLU A 144 -1.70 -12.08 6.32
N ALA A 145 -1.06 -11.24 5.52
CA ALA A 145 0.37 -11.22 5.34
C ALA A 145 0.90 -9.80 5.25
N SER A 146 2.15 -9.60 5.67
CA SER A 146 2.93 -8.41 5.40
C SER A 146 4.26 -8.73 4.73
N LEU A 147 4.65 -7.85 3.82
CA LEU A 147 5.95 -7.83 3.13
C LEU A 147 6.64 -6.51 3.43
N SER A 148 7.95 -6.52 3.62
CA SER A 148 8.70 -5.28 3.83
C SER A 148 8.73 -4.46 2.53
N MET A 149 8.38 -3.18 2.60
CA MET A 149 8.55 -2.27 1.48
C MET A 149 10.02 -2.16 1.06
N ASN A 150 10.96 -2.34 1.98
CA ASN A 150 12.39 -2.35 1.66
C ASN A 150 12.77 -3.52 0.75
N ASP A 151 12.23 -4.71 1.02
CA ASP A 151 12.49 -5.88 0.18
C ASP A 151 11.85 -5.72 -1.20
N LEU A 152 10.72 -4.99 -1.28
CA LEU A 152 10.08 -4.61 -2.54
C LEU A 152 10.81 -3.46 -3.27
N GLY A 153 11.90 -2.92 -2.73
CA GLY A 153 12.67 -1.82 -3.33
C GLY A 153 12.15 -0.41 -3.01
N ASN A 154 11.38 -0.27 -1.93
CA ASN A 154 10.74 0.96 -1.44
C ASN A 154 9.93 1.72 -2.51
N PRO A 155 9.00 1.07 -3.22
CA PRO A 155 8.19 1.77 -4.22
C PRO A 155 7.14 2.67 -3.55
N ASN A 156 6.74 3.75 -4.23
CA ASN A 156 5.61 4.57 -3.77
C ASN A 156 4.24 3.93 -4.05
N SER A 157 4.21 2.94 -4.94
CA SER A 157 3.01 2.19 -5.30
C SER A 157 3.37 0.76 -5.71
N VAL A 158 2.47 -0.17 -5.43
CA VAL A 158 2.63 -1.59 -5.76
C VAL A 158 1.49 -2.03 -6.66
N ASP A 159 1.81 -2.54 -7.84
CA ASP A 159 0.83 -3.24 -8.67
C ASP A 159 0.60 -4.64 -8.08
N PHE A 160 -0.65 -5.03 -7.91
CA PHE A 160 -1.01 -6.18 -7.10
C PHE A 160 -2.16 -6.99 -7.69
N VAL A 161 -2.03 -8.31 -7.64
CA VAL A 161 -3.14 -9.25 -7.85
C VAL A 161 -2.93 -10.45 -6.93
N SER A 162 -4.01 -10.95 -6.35
CA SER A 162 -3.98 -12.19 -5.57
C SER A 162 -5.24 -13.01 -5.75
N TYR A 163 -5.11 -14.33 -5.64
CA TYR A 163 -6.17 -15.29 -5.88
C TYR A 163 -5.89 -16.61 -5.15
N PHE A 164 -6.91 -17.46 -5.06
CA PHE A 164 -6.76 -18.83 -4.63
C PHE A 164 -6.46 -19.75 -5.82
N LEU A 165 -5.55 -20.68 -5.62
CA LEU A 165 -5.18 -21.73 -6.53
C LEU A 165 -5.40 -23.09 -5.86
N PHE A 166 -6.02 -24.02 -6.57
CA PHE A 166 -6.23 -25.40 -6.14
C PHE A 166 -5.38 -26.35 -6.99
N GLU A 167 -4.48 -27.09 -6.33
CA GLU A 167 -3.66 -28.15 -6.93
C GLU A 167 -4.25 -29.54 -6.64
N GLY A 168 -5.44 -29.80 -7.19
CA GLY A 168 -6.06 -31.12 -7.15
C GLY A 168 -5.61 -32.00 -8.32
N SER A 169 -5.32 -33.27 -8.07
CA SER A 169 -5.00 -34.23 -9.13
C SER A 169 -6.14 -34.31 -10.16
N GLY A 170 -5.89 -33.82 -11.38
CA GLY A 170 -6.86 -33.80 -12.49
C GLY A 170 -7.94 -32.72 -12.39
N PHE A 171 -7.91 -31.85 -11.38
CA PHE A 171 -8.93 -30.84 -11.12
C PHE A 171 -8.32 -29.51 -10.66
N GLU A 172 -7.27 -29.06 -11.33
CA GLU A 172 -6.65 -27.78 -11.02
C GLU A 172 -7.53 -26.59 -11.38
N SER A 173 -7.51 -25.54 -10.55
CA SER A 173 -8.26 -24.32 -10.83
C SER A 173 -7.75 -23.13 -10.05
N SER A 174 -8.11 -21.94 -10.52
CA SER A 174 -7.88 -20.64 -9.89
C SER A 174 -9.22 -19.92 -9.68
N TYR A 175 -9.38 -19.24 -8.55
CA TYR A 175 -10.64 -18.61 -8.16
C TYR A 175 -10.43 -17.50 -7.11
N ALA A 176 -11.51 -16.80 -6.74
CA ALA A 176 -11.51 -15.73 -5.75
C ALA A 176 -10.41 -14.67 -5.99
N VAL A 177 -10.18 -14.29 -7.24
CA VAL A 177 -9.19 -13.26 -7.56
C VAL A 177 -9.66 -11.90 -7.11
N PHE A 178 -8.75 -11.09 -6.56
CA PHE A 178 -8.94 -9.64 -6.47
C PHE A 178 -7.78 -8.88 -7.15
N PRO A 179 -8.11 -7.91 -8.04
CA PRO A 179 -9.45 -7.35 -8.27
C PRO A 179 -10.40 -8.34 -8.97
N SER A 180 -11.69 -8.30 -8.63
CA SER A 180 -12.71 -9.29 -9.06
C SER A 180 -12.86 -9.47 -10.57
N THR A 181 -12.35 -8.52 -11.35
CA THR A 181 -12.42 -8.50 -12.81
C THR A 181 -11.20 -9.12 -13.48
N ALA A 182 -10.20 -9.57 -12.72
CA ALA A 182 -8.94 -10.05 -13.28
C ALA A 182 -9.08 -11.35 -14.07
N PHE A 183 -9.94 -12.27 -13.62
CA PHE A 183 -10.36 -13.46 -14.37
C PHE A 183 -11.63 -14.10 -13.77
N ALA A 184 -12.23 -15.08 -14.45
CA ALA A 184 -13.43 -15.78 -13.99
C ALA A 184 -13.10 -16.98 -13.08
N ASN A 185 -13.90 -17.21 -12.03
CA ASN A 185 -13.72 -18.34 -11.12
C ASN A 185 -13.68 -19.70 -11.84
N GLY A 186 -12.83 -20.59 -11.34
CA GLY A 186 -12.66 -21.95 -11.87
C GLY A 186 -11.78 -22.00 -13.13
N SER A 187 -11.06 -20.92 -13.45
CA SER A 187 -10.12 -20.90 -14.57
C SER A 187 -8.93 -21.80 -14.26
N TYR A 188 -8.60 -22.72 -15.16
CA TYR A 188 -7.45 -23.63 -14.98
C TYR A 188 -6.13 -22.86 -15.05
N ASP A 189 -5.84 -22.16 -16.16
CA ASP A 189 -4.60 -21.40 -16.32
C ASP A 189 -4.96 -19.97 -16.74
N PRO A 190 -5.22 -19.07 -15.77
CA PRO A 190 -5.84 -17.79 -16.07
C PRO A 190 -4.86 -16.86 -16.79
N ASN A 191 -5.34 -16.23 -17.87
CA ASN A 191 -4.73 -15.01 -18.37
C ASN A 191 -5.27 -13.84 -17.55
N ILE A 192 -4.48 -13.37 -16.58
CA ILE A 192 -4.89 -12.33 -15.65
C ILE A 192 -4.96 -11.00 -16.42
N GLY A 193 -6.16 -10.42 -16.51
CA GLY A 193 -6.44 -9.25 -17.34
C GLY A 193 -6.33 -7.90 -16.63
N SER A 194 -6.30 -7.87 -15.30
CA SER A 194 -6.22 -6.62 -14.52
C SER A 194 -5.49 -6.80 -13.19
N SER A 195 -5.03 -5.68 -12.62
CA SER A 195 -4.39 -5.58 -11.31
C SER A 195 -4.90 -4.34 -10.57
N LEU A 196 -4.65 -4.28 -9.26
CA LEU A 196 -4.78 -3.08 -8.45
C LEU A 196 -3.45 -2.34 -8.41
N THR A 197 -3.49 -1.01 -8.27
CA THR A 197 -2.31 -0.23 -7.89
C THR A 197 -2.54 0.33 -6.49
N ILE A 198 -1.81 -0.19 -5.51
CA ILE A 198 -1.90 0.22 -4.10
C ILE A 198 -0.83 1.28 -3.85
N THR A 199 -1.23 2.49 -3.50
CA THR A 199 -0.29 3.58 -3.20
C THR A 199 0.10 3.54 -1.73
N ALA A 200 1.41 3.54 -1.45
CA ALA A 200 1.92 3.61 -0.10
C ALA A 200 1.56 4.97 0.52
N VAL A 201 0.93 4.94 1.67
CA VAL A 201 0.70 6.15 2.45
C VAL A 201 2.02 6.51 3.16
N PRO A 202 2.65 7.64 2.83
CA PRO A 202 3.84 8.07 3.56
C PRO A 202 3.47 8.38 5.00
N GLU A 203 4.39 8.09 5.93
CA GLU A 203 4.23 8.56 7.30
C GLU A 203 4.02 10.07 7.31
N PRO A 204 3.09 10.59 8.13
CA PRO A 204 2.97 12.02 8.30
C PRO A 204 4.34 12.54 8.71
N SER A 205 4.94 13.37 7.86
CA SER A 205 6.13 14.12 8.25
C SER A 205 5.74 14.83 9.53
N SER A 206 6.45 14.58 10.63
CA SER A 206 6.25 15.28 11.88
C SER A 206 6.60 16.74 11.62
N PHE A 207 5.64 17.48 11.08
CA PHE A 207 5.76 18.89 10.85
C PHE A 207 5.72 19.47 12.26
N LEU A 208 6.91 19.74 12.80
CA LEU A 208 7.06 20.57 13.97
C LEU A 208 6.37 21.89 13.61
N PHE A 209 5.12 22.03 14.03
CA PHE A 209 4.50 23.32 14.17
C PHE A 209 5.37 24.06 15.17
N PHE A 210 6.38 24.79 14.66
CA PHE A 210 6.82 26.01 15.30
C PHE A 210 5.60 26.90 15.25
N GLY A 211 4.73 26.75 16.25
CA GLY A 211 3.68 27.68 16.52
C GLY A 211 4.33 29.04 16.58
N ALA A 212 4.13 29.83 15.54
CA ALA A 212 4.27 31.27 15.61
C ALA A 212 3.11 31.82 16.46
N THR A 213 2.88 31.26 17.65
CA THR A 213 2.19 31.93 18.73
C THR A 213 3.18 32.91 19.33
N GLY A 214 3.39 34.02 18.62
CA GLY A 214 3.66 35.31 19.23
C GLY A 214 4.68 35.37 20.37
N VAL A 215 5.80 34.66 20.30
CA VAL A 215 6.99 35.07 21.05
C VAL A 215 7.76 36.02 20.14
N ALA A 216 7.36 37.29 20.19
CA ALA A 216 8.26 38.39 19.93
C ALA A 216 9.37 38.36 21.00
N ILE A 217 10.37 37.49 20.88
CA ILE A 217 11.68 37.78 21.47
C ILE A 217 12.30 38.84 20.58
N GLY A 218 12.21 40.07 21.07
CA GLY A 218 12.75 41.24 20.42
C GLY A 218 14.23 41.09 20.11
N CYS A 219 14.54 41.20 18.82
CA CYS A 219 15.67 42.02 18.39
C CYS A 219 15.11 43.26 17.67
N PHE A 220 14.29 44.02 18.39
CA PHE A 220 14.06 45.42 18.06
C PHE A 220 15.41 46.13 18.28
N ARG A 221 16.13 46.41 17.19
CA ARG A 221 17.28 47.31 17.22
C ARG A 221 16.78 48.68 17.70
N PHE A 222 17.03 49.01 18.96
CA PHE A 222 16.93 50.38 19.44
C PHE A 222 18.06 51.19 18.80
N LEU A 223 17.77 51.77 17.64
CA LEU A 223 18.63 52.75 17.00
C LEU A 223 18.45 54.08 17.76
N ILE A 224 19.24 54.31 18.81
CA ILE A 224 19.38 55.67 19.37
C ILE A 224 20.09 56.50 18.30
N LYS A 225 19.30 57.22 17.49
CA LYS A 225 19.81 58.34 16.69
C LYS A 225 20.44 59.33 17.65
N ARG A 226 21.77 59.48 17.59
CA ARG A 226 22.49 60.67 18.05
C ARG A 226 21.95 61.87 17.28
N GLY A 227 20.99 62.58 17.87
CA GLY A 227 20.64 63.94 17.49
C GLY A 227 21.73 64.86 18.00
N GLN A 228 22.55 65.38 17.09
CA GLN A 228 23.46 66.48 17.35
C GLN A 228 22.65 67.70 17.81
N PHE A 229 23.02 68.28 18.95
CA PHE A 229 22.76 69.68 19.24
C PHE A 229 24.08 70.44 19.15
N LEU A 230 24.27 71.12 18.01
CA LEU A 230 25.12 72.28 17.86
C LEU A 230 24.24 73.51 18.10
N SER A 231 24.60 74.35 19.07
CA SER A 231 24.17 75.75 19.21
C SER A 231 24.99 76.38 20.36
N GLN A 232 26.12 76.99 20.04
CA GLN A 232 26.33 78.45 20.17
C GLN A 232 26.05 79.04 21.57
N ALA A 233 27.12 79.26 22.34
CA ALA A 233 27.62 80.58 22.77
C ALA A 233 28.93 80.39 23.54
#